data_AF-A0A2W1MU93-F1
#
_entry.id   AF-A0A2W1MU93-F1
#
_cell.length_a   1.000
_cell.length_b   1.000
_cell.length_c   1.000
_cell.angle_alpha   90.00
_cell.angle_beta   90.00
_cell.angle_gamma   90.00
#
_symmetry.space_group_name_H-M   'P 1'
#
loop_
_entity.id
_entity.type
_entity.pdbx_description
1 polymer ?
#
loop_
_entity_poly.entity_id
_entity_poly.type
_entity_poly.pdbx_seq_one_letter_code
_entity_poly.pdbx_strand_id
1 'polypeptide(L)'
;MKKLFIALLLGLALYGVQQRHPGWLQGLAGAPATTASSTSAQLRQAFEDRRSDLQVEGRAVVTRVLRDDLKGSRHQRFLMRTDDGLSLLVAHNIDLAPRVEGLREGDTIEFAGEYEWNDKGGVIHWTHHDPRGRHPGGWLKHNGRTYQ
;
A
#
# COMPACT_ATOMS: atom_id res chain seq x y z
N MET A 1 43.69 -24.90 -5.09
CA MET A 1 43.05 -23.57 -4.88
C MET A 1 42.01 -23.32 -5.96
N LYS A 2 40.71 -23.58 -5.67
CA LYS A 2 39.52 -23.22 -6.48
C LYS A 2 38.21 -23.88 -6.00
N LYS A 3 38.23 -24.78 -5.01
CA LYS A 3 37.02 -25.44 -4.49
C LYS A 3 36.51 -24.92 -3.13
N LEU A 4 37.13 -23.88 -2.57
CA LEU A 4 36.73 -23.27 -1.30
C LEU A 4 35.80 -22.05 -1.45
N PHE A 5 35.42 -21.65 -2.68
CA PHE A 5 34.53 -20.51 -2.92
C PHE A 5 33.04 -20.87 -3.03
N ILE A 6 32.68 -22.16 -3.06
CA ILE A 6 31.28 -22.59 -3.18
C ILE A 6 30.58 -22.63 -1.81
N ALA A 7 31.34 -22.80 -0.71
CA ALA A 7 30.77 -22.83 0.64
C ALA A 7 30.35 -21.45 1.18
N LEU A 8 30.91 -20.34 0.67
CA LEU A 8 30.54 -18.99 1.13
C LEU A 8 29.27 -18.44 0.44
N LEU A 9 28.97 -18.91 -0.78
CA LEU A 9 27.78 -18.47 -1.54
C LEU A 9 26.50 -19.23 -1.13
N LEU A 10 26.61 -20.44 -0.59
CA LEU A 10 25.48 -21.19 -0.02
C LEU A 10 25.08 -20.70 1.39
N GLY A 11 26.05 -20.22 2.18
CA GLY A 11 25.78 -19.64 3.52
C GLY A 11 25.02 -18.31 3.46
N LEU A 12 25.34 -17.44 2.50
CA LEU A 12 24.64 -16.16 2.30
C LEU A 12 23.24 -16.33 1.70
N ALA A 13 23.02 -17.36 0.90
CA ALA A 13 21.68 -17.69 0.39
C ALA A 13 20.76 -18.25 1.48
N LEU A 14 21.26 -19.06 2.42
CA LEU A 14 20.49 -19.55 3.57
C LEU A 14 20.26 -18.45 4.63
N TYR A 15 21.20 -17.53 4.83
CA TYR A 15 21.00 -16.37 5.70
C TYR A 15 19.97 -15.39 5.13
N GLY A 16 19.92 -15.20 3.80
CA GLY A 16 18.94 -14.36 3.12
C GLY A 16 17.52 -14.93 3.07
N VAL A 17 17.35 -16.26 3.16
CA VAL A 17 16.03 -16.91 3.22
C VAL A 17 15.46 -16.91 4.64
N GLN A 18 16.30 -16.99 5.68
CA GLN A 18 15.82 -16.99 7.07
C GLN A 18 15.36 -15.61 7.58
N GLN A 19 15.78 -14.51 6.95
CA GLN A 19 15.28 -13.17 7.27
C GLN A 19 13.93 -12.82 6.61
N ARG A 20 13.33 -13.72 5.82
CA ARG A 20 12.07 -13.42 5.13
C ARG A 20 10.79 -13.65 5.95
N HIS A 21 10.84 -14.23 7.15
CA HIS A 21 9.65 -14.33 8.00
C HIS A 21 9.96 -14.44 9.51
N PRO A 22 9.92 -13.33 10.28
CA PRO A 22 9.52 -13.38 11.67
C PRO A 22 8.21 -12.59 11.84
N GLY A 23 7.09 -13.30 11.93
CA GLY A 23 5.81 -12.64 12.19
C GLY A 23 4.64 -13.54 12.61
N TRP A 24 4.76 -14.87 12.51
CA TRP A 24 3.66 -15.77 12.86
C TRP A 24 3.52 -16.07 14.37
N LEU A 25 4.17 -15.28 15.24
CA LEU A 25 4.01 -15.33 16.71
C LEU A 25 3.84 -13.94 17.36
N GLN A 26 3.14 -13.00 16.73
CA GLN A 26 2.70 -11.76 17.38
C GLN A 26 1.18 -11.70 17.52
N GLY A 27 0.60 -12.79 18.05
CA GLY A 27 -0.62 -12.68 18.83
C GLY A 27 -0.21 -12.43 20.28
N LEU A 28 -0.81 -11.42 20.92
CA LEU A 28 -0.63 -10.99 22.32
C LEU A 28 0.34 -9.81 22.57
N ALA A 29 0.20 -8.69 21.86
CA ALA A 29 0.37 -7.33 22.42
C ALA A 29 -0.06 -6.30 21.38
N GLY A 30 -0.91 -5.34 21.75
CA GLY A 30 -1.39 -4.31 20.83
C GLY A 30 -0.28 -3.41 20.29
N ALA A 31 -0.29 -3.16 18.98
CA ALA A 31 0.32 -1.97 18.37
C ALA A 31 -0.16 -1.74 16.92
N PRO A 32 -1.26 -0.98 16.70
CA PRO A 32 -1.61 -0.46 15.38
C PRO A 32 -0.95 0.90 15.05
N ALA A 33 -0.20 1.51 15.98
CA ALA A 33 0.32 2.86 15.81
C ALA A 33 1.68 2.91 15.09
N THR A 34 2.56 1.93 15.30
CA THR A 34 3.94 1.97 14.79
C THR A 34 4.03 1.82 13.27
N THR A 35 3.22 0.93 12.68
CA THR A 35 3.22 0.69 11.23
C THR A 35 2.61 1.84 10.43
N ALA A 36 1.53 2.46 10.93
CA ALA A 36 0.91 3.60 10.27
C ALA A 36 1.87 4.81 10.21
N SER A 37 2.54 5.09 11.32
CA SER A 37 3.55 6.16 11.41
C SER A 37 4.78 5.89 10.53
N SER A 38 5.16 4.62 10.30
CA SER A 38 6.27 4.31 9.40
C SER A 38 5.90 4.51 7.93
N THR A 39 4.68 4.13 7.52
CA THR A 39 4.24 4.29 6.13
C THR A 39 4.02 5.75 5.76
N SER A 40 3.46 6.56 6.67
CA SER A 40 3.32 8.00 6.42
C SER A 40 4.68 8.66 6.16
N ALA A 41 5.68 8.37 7.02
CA ALA A 41 7.04 8.88 6.84
C ALA A 41 7.67 8.40 5.52
N GLN A 42 7.44 7.15 5.13
CA GLN A 42 7.90 6.61 3.84
C GLN A 42 7.28 7.35 2.65
N LEU A 43 5.96 7.60 2.70
CA LEU A 43 5.23 8.31 1.64
C LEU A 43 5.64 9.79 1.55
N ARG A 44 5.87 10.46 2.69
CA ARG A 44 6.45 11.80 2.75
C ARG A 44 7.80 11.86 2.06
N GLN A 45 8.71 10.95 2.42
CA GLN A 45 10.04 10.88 1.80
C GLN A 45 9.92 10.61 0.30
N ALA A 46 9.06 9.67 -0.12
CA ALA A 46 8.83 9.39 -1.54
C ALA A 46 8.28 10.61 -2.29
N PHE A 47 7.42 11.41 -1.66
CA PHE A 47 6.92 12.65 -2.23
C PHE A 47 8.01 13.72 -2.37
N GLU A 48 8.84 13.91 -1.34
CA GLU A 48 9.96 14.87 -1.34
C GLU A 48 11.01 14.52 -2.39
N ASP A 49 11.31 13.22 -2.53
CA ASP A 49 12.28 12.68 -3.49
C ASP A 49 11.69 12.49 -4.90
N ARG A 50 10.39 12.76 -5.08
CA ARG A 50 9.65 12.53 -6.35
C ARG A 50 9.75 11.10 -6.89
N ARG A 51 9.64 10.12 -5.99
CA ARG A 51 9.73 8.70 -6.31
C ARG A 51 8.36 8.11 -6.65
N SER A 52 8.33 7.22 -7.62
CA SER A 52 7.17 6.45 -8.09
C SER A 52 7.44 4.94 -7.93
N ASP A 53 6.51 4.09 -8.40
CA ASP A 53 6.63 2.63 -8.42
C ASP A 53 6.91 2.04 -7.02
N LEU A 54 6.25 2.59 -5.99
CA LEU A 54 6.46 2.18 -4.60
C LEU A 54 5.25 1.43 -4.05
N GLN A 55 5.40 0.13 -3.79
CA GLN A 55 4.40 -0.64 -3.05
C GLN A 55 4.36 -0.20 -1.57
N VAL A 56 3.18 0.14 -1.08
CA VAL A 56 2.95 0.61 0.29
C VAL A 56 1.73 -0.06 0.91
N GLU A 57 1.74 -0.17 2.23
CA GLU A 57 0.58 -0.54 3.06
C GLU A 57 0.47 0.42 4.23
N GLY A 58 -0.70 0.99 4.45
CA GLY A 58 -0.88 2.00 5.49
C GLY A 58 -2.33 2.27 5.84
N ARG A 59 -2.50 3.34 6.61
CA ARG A 59 -3.80 3.83 7.06
C ARG A 59 -3.84 5.34 6.94
N ALA A 60 -4.97 5.88 6.51
CA ALA A 60 -5.18 7.30 6.37
C ALA A 60 -6.65 7.68 6.60
N VAL A 61 -6.91 8.95 6.84
CA VAL A 61 -8.27 9.49 7.00
C VAL A 61 -8.77 10.05 5.69
N VAL A 62 -9.96 9.64 5.25
CA VAL A 62 -10.61 10.17 4.05
C VAL A 62 -10.96 11.65 4.28
N THR A 63 -10.45 12.52 3.43
CA THR A 63 -10.71 13.97 3.50
C THR A 63 -11.74 14.43 2.47
N ARG A 64 -11.94 13.67 1.40
CA ARG A 64 -12.97 13.95 0.39
C ARG A 64 -13.32 12.73 -0.43
N VAL A 65 -14.61 12.44 -0.58
CA VAL A 65 -15.07 11.46 -1.59
C VAL A 65 -15.37 12.20 -2.89
N LEU A 66 -14.77 11.76 -3.99
CA LEU A 66 -14.92 12.38 -5.30
C LEU A 66 -15.95 11.62 -6.14
N ARG A 67 -16.39 12.24 -7.25
CA ARG A 67 -17.15 11.50 -8.27
C ARG A 67 -16.27 10.42 -8.87
N ASP A 68 -16.86 9.24 -9.04
CA ASP A 68 -16.24 8.14 -9.76
C ASP A 68 -15.79 8.61 -11.15
N ASP A 69 -14.62 8.15 -11.58
CA ASP A 69 -14.20 8.27 -12.97
C ASP A 69 -14.79 7.11 -13.77
N LEU A 70 -15.56 7.42 -14.80
CA LEU A 70 -16.26 6.44 -15.62
C LEU A 70 -15.71 6.36 -17.05
N LYS A 71 -14.60 7.05 -17.33
CA LYS A 71 -13.96 7.02 -18.66
C LYS A 71 -12.85 5.96 -18.69
N GLY A 72 -12.91 5.06 -19.66
CA GLY A 72 -11.98 3.92 -19.71
C GLY A 72 -12.27 2.94 -18.58
N SER A 73 -11.23 2.41 -17.93
CA SER A 73 -11.41 1.63 -16.70
C SER A 73 -12.03 2.52 -15.62
N ARG A 74 -13.09 2.04 -14.98
CA ARG A 74 -13.86 2.80 -14.00
C ARG A 74 -13.10 2.83 -12.67
N HIS A 75 -13.05 3.99 -12.03
CA HIS A 75 -12.39 4.17 -10.75
C HIS A 75 -13.27 4.90 -9.74
N GLN A 76 -13.38 4.35 -8.53
CA GLN A 76 -13.78 5.14 -7.37
C GLN A 76 -12.59 6.01 -6.95
N ARG A 77 -12.85 7.29 -6.68
CA ARG A 77 -11.81 8.25 -6.31
C ARG A 77 -12.14 8.93 -4.99
N PHE A 78 -11.14 9.08 -4.15
CA PHE A 78 -11.24 9.86 -2.92
C PHE A 78 -9.86 10.36 -2.50
N LEU A 79 -9.85 11.47 -1.77
CA LEU A 79 -8.66 11.99 -1.13
C LEU A 79 -8.58 11.45 0.29
N MET A 80 -7.37 11.11 0.70
CA MET A 80 -7.05 10.76 2.08
C MET A 80 -5.83 11.56 2.54
N ARG A 81 -5.69 11.68 3.86
CA ARG A 81 -4.58 12.36 4.50
C ARG A 81 -3.92 11.44 5.52
N THR A 82 -2.62 11.28 5.38
CA THR A 82 -1.77 10.54 6.33
C THR A 82 -1.60 11.35 7.61
N ASP A 83 -1.09 10.69 8.65
CA ASP A 83 -0.90 11.29 9.99
C ASP A 83 0.08 12.49 9.98
N ASP A 84 1.01 12.53 9.03
CA ASP A 84 1.95 13.62 8.82
C ASP A 84 1.45 14.71 7.86
N GLY A 85 0.19 14.61 7.40
CA GLY A 85 -0.49 15.64 6.63
C GLY A 85 -0.34 15.56 5.11
N LEU A 86 0.41 14.58 4.57
CA LEU A 86 0.48 14.35 3.13
C LEU A 86 -0.92 13.98 2.58
N SER A 87 -1.33 14.65 1.51
CA SER A 87 -2.59 14.35 0.81
C SER A 87 -2.35 13.36 -0.32
N LEU A 88 -3.17 12.32 -0.41
CA LEU A 88 -3.06 11.26 -1.42
C LEU A 88 -4.40 11.10 -2.12
N LEU A 89 -4.36 10.94 -3.44
CA LEU A 89 -5.52 10.49 -4.21
C LEU A 89 -5.53 8.97 -4.25
N VAL A 90 -6.66 8.33 -3.94
CA VAL A 90 -6.87 6.92 -4.27
C VAL A 90 -7.62 6.81 -5.59
N ALA A 91 -7.13 5.97 -6.49
CA ALA A 91 -7.79 5.57 -7.73
C ALA A 91 -8.06 4.05 -7.67
N HIS A 92 -9.20 3.67 -7.11
CA HIS A 92 -9.58 2.27 -6.92
C HIS A 92 -10.37 1.77 -8.13
N ASN A 93 -9.80 0.83 -8.88
CA ASN A 93 -10.43 0.31 -10.08
C ASN A 93 -11.64 -0.57 -9.74
N ILE A 94 -12.84 -0.05 -10.02
CA ILE A 94 -14.13 -0.70 -9.71
C ILE A 94 -14.62 -1.65 -10.81
N ASP A 95 -13.83 -1.86 -11.87
CA ASP A 95 -14.01 -2.98 -12.78
C ASP A 95 -13.39 -4.27 -12.24
N LEU A 96 -12.37 -4.15 -11.39
CA LEU A 96 -11.58 -5.27 -10.88
C LEU A 96 -11.93 -5.64 -9.44
N ALA A 97 -12.38 -4.67 -8.63
CA ALA A 97 -12.81 -4.88 -7.25
C ALA A 97 -14.15 -4.16 -6.98
N PRO A 98 -14.95 -4.58 -5.98
CA PRO A 98 -16.17 -3.87 -5.63
C PRO A 98 -15.87 -2.45 -5.12
N ARG A 99 -16.70 -1.48 -5.50
CA ARG A 99 -16.68 -0.12 -4.94
C ARG A 99 -16.78 -0.16 -3.40
N VAL A 100 -16.07 0.72 -2.72
CA VAL A 100 -16.19 0.91 -1.27
C VAL A 100 -17.51 1.63 -0.97
N GLU A 101 -18.50 0.84 -0.57
CA GLU A 101 -19.84 1.35 -0.26
C GLU A 101 -19.86 2.14 1.06
N GLY A 102 -20.65 3.21 1.06
CA GLY A 102 -20.87 4.04 2.24
C GLY A 102 -19.65 4.81 2.76
N LEU A 103 -18.57 4.93 1.96
CA LEU A 103 -17.39 5.73 2.29
C LEU A 103 -17.74 7.22 2.40
N ARG A 104 -17.26 7.88 3.45
CA ARG A 104 -17.52 9.29 3.77
C ARG A 104 -16.24 10.00 4.22
N GLU A 105 -16.30 11.33 4.22
CA GLU A 105 -15.27 12.15 4.84
C GLU A 105 -15.18 11.86 6.35
N GLY A 106 -13.96 11.76 6.87
CA GLY A 106 -13.68 11.39 8.25
C GLY A 106 -13.48 9.90 8.48
N ASP A 107 -13.86 9.04 7.53
CA ASP A 107 -13.65 7.60 7.66
C ASP A 107 -12.16 7.25 7.64
N THR A 108 -11.78 6.24 8.41
CA THR A 108 -10.45 5.65 8.34
C THR A 108 -10.43 4.57 7.26
N ILE A 109 -9.47 4.64 6.35
CA ILE A 109 -9.20 3.58 5.37
C ILE A 109 -7.85 2.94 5.68
N GLU A 110 -7.80 1.61 5.69
CA GLU A 110 -6.56 0.87 5.56
C GLU A 110 -6.38 0.52 4.08
N PHE A 111 -5.16 0.60 3.57
CA PHE A 111 -4.89 0.38 2.15
C PHE A 111 -3.58 -0.35 1.94
N ALA A 112 -3.53 -1.14 0.87
CA ALA A 112 -2.30 -1.59 0.24
C ALA A 112 -2.40 -1.33 -1.26
N GLY A 113 -1.33 -0.84 -1.87
CA GLY A 113 -1.30 -0.51 -3.29
C GLY A 113 0.04 0.10 -3.70
N GLU A 114 0.10 0.56 -4.93
CA GLU A 114 1.27 1.24 -5.46
C GLU A 114 1.09 2.77 -5.39
N TYR A 115 2.15 3.45 -4.98
CA TYR A 115 2.24 4.91 -4.93
C TYR A 115 2.94 5.45 -6.16
N GLU A 116 2.29 6.43 -6.79
CA GLU A 116 2.78 7.20 -7.92
C GLU A 116 2.88 8.69 -7.60
N TRP A 117 4.02 9.30 -7.90
CA TRP A 117 4.25 10.70 -7.61
C TRP A 117 3.44 11.65 -8.52
N ASN A 118 2.95 12.74 -7.93
CA ASN A 118 2.54 13.95 -8.66
C ASN A 118 2.76 15.18 -7.79
N ASP A 119 2.57 16.38 -8.34
CA ASP A 119 2.74 17.66 -7.65
C ASP A 119 1.67 17.97 -6.57
N LYS A 120 0.68 17.08 -6.40
CA LYS A 120 -0.43 17.20 -5.43
C LYS A 120 -0.34 16.20 -4.28
N GLY A 121 0.78 15.50 -4.15
CA GLY A 121 1.04 14.56 -3.06
C GLY A 121 1.12 13.10 -3.49
N GLY A 122 0.63 12.77 -4.68
CA GLY A 122 0.69 11.43 -5.29
C GLY A 122 -0.64 10.69 -5.33
N VAL A 123 -0.63 9.53 -5.99
CA VAL A 123 -1.78 8.64 -6.19
C VAL A 123 -1.46 7.26 -5.64
N ILE A 124 -2.42 6.66 -4.94
CA ILE A 124 -2.45 5.23 -4.65
C ILE A 124 -3.36 4.53 -5.65
N HIS A 125 -2.80 3.62 -6.44
CA HIS A 125 -3.52 2.74 -7.37
C HIS A 125 -3.14 1.27 -7.13
N TRP A 126 -3.53 0.36 -8.01
CA TRP A 126 -3.37 -1.09 -7.81
C TRP A 126 -3.93 -1.60 -6.46
N THR A 127 -5.02 -1.01 -6.00
CA THR A 127 -5.70 -1.40 -4.75
C THR A 127 -6.67 -2.57 -4.95
N HIS A 128 -6.27 -3.53 -5.79
CA HIS A 128 -7.03 -4.72 -6.17
C HIS A 128 -6.07 -5.86 -6.51
N HIS A 129 -6.59 -7.08 -6.64
CA HIS A 129 -5.81 -8.19 -7.18
C HIS A 129 -5.48 -7.95 -8.67
N ASP A 130 -4.25 -8.23 -9.10
CA ASP A 130 -3.93 -8.31 -10.53
C ASP A 130 -4.34 -9.68 -11.09
N PRO A 131 -5.38 -9.78 -11.95
CA PRO A 131 -5.87 -11.07 -12.47
C PRO A 131 -4.82 -11.84 -13.28
N ARG A 132 -3.76 -11.18 -13.74
CA ARG A 132 -2.69 -11.79 -14.53
C ARG A 132 -1.42 -12.07 -13.69
N GLY A 133 -1.38 -11.65 -12.44
CA GLY A 133 -0.26 -11.89 -11.51
C GLY A 133 1.08 -11.33 -11.96
N ARG A 134 1.08 -10.22 -12.72
CA ARG A 134 2.28 -9.53 -13.22
C ARG A 134 2.70 -8.36 -12.34
N HIS A 135 1.77 -7.84 -11.54
CA HIS A 135 1.98 -6.75 -10.60
C HIS A 135 1.63 -7.19 -9.18
N PRO A 136 2.32 -6.68 -8.13
CA PRO A 136 1.82 -6.78 -6.76
C PRO A 136 0.38 -6.26 -6.69
N GLY A 137 -0.50 -7.09 -6.14
CA GLY A 137 -1.87 -6.66 -5.87
C GLY A 137 -1.95 -5.72 -4.67
N GLY A 138 -3.15 -5.24 -4.43
CA GLY A 138 -3.46 -4.41 -3.28
C GLY A 138 -4.91 -4.58 -2.86
N TRP A 139 -5.34 -3.73 -1.94
CA TRP A 139 -6.67 -3.77 -1.36
C TRP A 139 -7.00 -2.45 -0.67
N LEU A 140 -8.30 -2.19 -0.50
CA LEU A 140 -8.81 -1.21 0.46
C LEU A 140 -9.55 -1.94 1.56
N LYS A 141 -9.52 -1.42 2.79
CA LYS A 141 -10.31 -1.95 3.90
C LYS A 141 -10.98 -0.81 4.66
N HIS A 142 -12.30 -0.92 4.76
CA HIS A 142 -13.19 0.05 5.39
C HIS A 142 -14.13 -0.69 6.33
N ASN A 143 -14.21 -0.25 7.60
CA ASN A 143 -15.09 -0.84 8.62
C ASN A 143 -14.99 -2.38 8.72
N GLY A 144 -13.76 -2.90 8.65
CA GLY A 144 -13.48 -4.34 8.75
C GLY A 144 -13.72 -5.13 7.46
N ARG A 145 -14.27 -4.53 6.40
CA ARG A 145 -14.46 -5.18 5.09
C ARG A 145 -13.33 -4.82 4.14
N THR A 146 -12.75 -5.84 3.51
CA THR A 146 -11.71 -5.70 2.47
C THR A 146 -12.32 -5.71 1.07
N TYR A 147 -11.77 -4.91 0.16
CA TYR A 147 -12.14 -4.72 -1.24
C TYR A 147 -10.88 -4.93 -2.09
N GLN A 148 -10.87 -5.95 -2.96
CA GLN A 148 -9.77 -6.28 -3.88
C GLN A 148 -10.21 -7.15 -5.04
#